data_AF-A0A2P4UMY7-F1
#
_entry.id   AF-A0A2P4UMY7-F1
#
_cell.length_a   1.000
_cell.length_b   1.000
_cell.length_c   1.000
_cell.angle_alpha   90.00
_cell.angle_beta   90.00
_cell.angle_gamma   90.00
#
_symmetry.space_group_name_H-M   'P 1'
#
loop_
_entity.id
_entity.type
_entity.pdbx_description
1 polymer ?
#
loop_
_entity_poly.entity_id
_entity_poly.type
_entity_poly.pdbx_seq_one_letter_code
_entity_poly.pdbx_strand_id
1 'polypeptide(L)'
;MDEKAAKSEQTRALIVATALRLFRERGYEATTMRVIAKEAGVSVGNAYYYFASKEELIQAYYDELQEEHARACREVLAKERDFAPRLLGVLRARVDTMVPYHAFAGKFFKFAAEPTSPLNPFSAEAGPSRSAAVALYREVVDGSSLKIDDGFRQELPELLWIYSMGIVLYWVHDSSPGCRKTYLLVERTVPLVDRMVSMSRLPGFKSVTRQLVGIIREVRD
;
A
#
# COMPACT_ATOMS: atom_id res chain seq x y z
N MET A 1 26.87 -3.57 15.60
CA MET A 1 25.46 -3.17 15.72
C MET A 1 25.09 -3.25 17.19
N ASP A 2 24.65 -2.13 17.78
CA ASP A 2 24.43 -1.99 19.23
C ASP A 2 23.27 -2.86 19.74
N GLU A 3 23.55 -3.66 20.78
CA GLU A 3 22.56 -4.50 21.48
C GLU A 3 21.36 -3.68 22.00
N LYS A 4 21.61 -2.42 22.39
CA LYS A 4 20.60 -1.47 22.83
C LYS A 4 19.64 -1.06 21.70
N ALA A 5 20.15 -0.90 20.48
CA ALA A 5 19.32 -0.57 19.31
C ALA A 5 18.44 -1.77 18.92
N ALA A 6 18.99 -2.99 18.95
CA ALA A 6 18.22 -4.21 18.68
C ALA A 6 17.08 -4.41 19.68
N LYS A 7 17.33 -4.16 20.97
CA LYS A 7 16.30 -4.25 22.03
C LYS A 7 15.22 -3.16 21.89
N SER A 8 15.61 -1.96 21.46
CA SER A 8 14.68 -0.87 21.16
C SER A 8 13.72 -1.25 20.02
N GLU A 9 14.25 -1.79 18.92
CA GLU A 9 13.44 -2.21 17.77
C GLU A 9 12.50 -3.38 18.12
N GLN A 10 12.98 -4.35 18.88
CA GLN A 10 12.13 -5.45 19.39
C GLN A 10 10.96 -4.93 20.23
N THR A 11 11.21 -3.92 21.07
CA THR A 11 10.16 -3.31 21.89
C THR A 11 9.16 -2.56 21.00
N ARG A 12 9.63 -1.81 20.02
CA ARG A 12 8.79 -1.11 19.04
C ARG A 12 7.86 -2.09 18.30
N ALA A 13 8.43 -3.16 17.74
CA ALA A 13 7.68 -4.20 17.04
C ALA A 13 6.66 -4.92 17.94
N LEU A 14 7.02 -5.21 19.20
CA LEU A 14 6.11 -5.81 20.18
C LEU A 14 4.87 -4.94 20.43
N ILE A 15 5.04 -3.61 20.53
CA ILE A 15 3.93 -2.68 20.75
C ILE A 15 3.01 -2.67 19.54
N VAL A 16 3.54 -2.60 18.31
CA VAL A 16 2.75 -2.64 17.06
C VAL A 16 1.97 -3.95 16.96
N ALA A 17 2.63 -5.10 17.13
CA ALA A 17 1.97 -6.41 17.08
C ALA A 17 0.86 -6.55 18.14
N THR A 18 1.10 -6.04 19.36
CA THR A 18 0.09 -6.02 20.43
C THR A 18 -1.09 -5.12 20.07
N ALA A 19 -0.83 -3.93 19.52
CA ALA A 19 -1.86 -3.01 19.08
C ALA A 19 -2.77 -3.62 18.01
N LEU A 20 -2.19 -4.23 16.97
CA LEU A 20 -2.95 -4.88 15.89
C LEU A 20 -3.82 -6.01 16.39
N ARG A 21 -3.29 -6.85 17.29
CA ARG A 21 -4.05 -7.91 17.94
C ARG A 21 -5.26 -7.32 18.69
N LEU A 22 -5.04 -6.29 19.51
CA LEU A 22 -6.09 -5.64 20.27
C LEU A 22 -7.13 -4.95 19.38
N PHE A 23 -6.72 -4.31 18.29
CA PHE A 23 -7.64 -3.69 17.35
C PHE A 23 -8.53 -4.73 16.66
N ARG A 24 -8.00 -5.92 16.35
CA ARG A 24 -8.79 -7.03 15.79
C ARG A 24 -9.79 -7.61 16.79
N GLU A 25 -9.37 -7.78 18.04
CA GLU A 25 -10.18 -8.39 19.11
C GLU A 25 -11.23 -7.43 19.68
N ARG A 26 -10.85 -6.18 19.96
CA ARG A 26 -11.66 -5.21 20.72
C ARG A 26 -12.18 -4.05 19.86
N GLY A 27 -11.65 -3.89 18.65
CA GLY A 27 -11.94 -2.73 17.78
C GLY A 27 -10.96 -1.57 18.02
N TYR A 28 -10.81 -0.73 16.99
CA TYR A 28 -9.89 0.40 17.00
C TYR A 28 -10.26 1.48 18.02
N GLU A 29 -11.55 1.85 18.09
CA GLU A 29 -12.06 2.88 19.01
C GLU A 29 -11.88 2.47 20.47
N ALA A 30 -12.26 1.25 20.84
CA ALA A 30 -12.23 0.76 22.22
C ALA A 30 -10.82 0.45 22.75
N THR A 31 -9.82 0.39 21.87
CA THR A 31 -8.42 0.16 22.26
C THR A 31 -7.75 1.49 22.56
N THR A 32 -7.03 1.60 23.69
CA THR A 32 -6.32 2.82 24.11
C THR A 32 -4.82 2.54 24.26
N MET A 33 -3.98 3.57 24.12
CA MET A 33 -2.53 3.45 24.36
C MET A 33 -2.18 2.80 25.70
N ARG A 34 -2.94 3.11 26.75
CA ARG A 34 -2.77 2.52 28.09
C ARG A 34 -3.06 1.01 28.10
N VAL A 35 -4.09 0.56 27.38
CA VAL A 35 -4.41 -0.86 27.26
C VAL A 35 -3.31 -1.58 26.47
N ILE A 36 -2.84 -0.97 25.37
CA ILE A 36 -1.74 -1.52 24.55
C ILE A 36 -0.48 -1.68 25.39
N ALA A 37 -0.06 -0.64 26.13
CA ALA A 37 1.12 -0.67 26.99
C ALA A 37 1.02 -1.80 28.04
N LYS A 38 -0.12 -1.91 28.71
CA LYS A 38 -0.38 -2.96 29.71
C LYS A 38 -0.25 -4.36 29.11
N GLU A 39 -0.87 -4.58 27.96
CA GLU A 39 -0.88 -5.90 27.29
C GLU A 39 0.47 -6.25 26.68
N ALA A 40 1.25 -5.25 26.24
CA ALA A 40 2.61 -5.42 25.73
C ALA A 40 3.65 -5.57 26.86
N GLY A 41 3.26 -5.44 28.13
CA GLY A 41 4.17 -5.54 29.26
C GLY A 41 5.16 -4.38 29.38
N VAL A 42 4.83 -3.21 28.82
CA VAL A 42 5.66 -1.99 28.88
C VAL A 42 4.98 -0.91 29.71
N SER A 43 5.75 0.05 30.22
CA SER A 43 5.16 1.22 30.88
C SER A 43 4.43 2.09 29.86
N VAL A 44 3.41 2.82 30.31
CA VAL A 44 2.67 3.78 29.46
C VAL A 44 3.61 4.83 28.88
N GLY A 45 4.55 5.35 29.69
CA GLY A 45 5.56 6.30 29.23
C GLY A 45 6.48 5.71 28.15
N ASN A 46 6.86 4.43 28.28
CA ASN A 46 7.65 3.76 27.24
C ASN A 46 6.84 3.56 25.96
N ALA A 47 5.54 3.27 26.05
CA ALA A 47 4.69 3.18 24.86
C ALA A 47 4.58 4.54 24.13
N TYR A 48 4.35 5.62 24.88
CA TYR A 48 4.31 6.98 24.32
C TYR A 48 5.67 7.49 23.82
N TYR A 49 6.78 6.94 24.33
CA TYR A 49 8.11 7.22 23.80
C TYR A 49 8.27 6.71 22.37
N TYR A 50 7.69 5.55 22.04
CA TYR A 50 7.74 5.00 20.67
C TYR A 50 6.64 5.52 19.76
N PHE A 51 5.44 5.75 20.30
CA PHE A 51 4.26 6.13 19.53
C PHE A 51 3.42 7.14 20.29
N ALA A 52 3.32 8.36 19.77
CA ALA A 52 2.55 9.44 20.39
C ALA A 52 1.03 9.20 20.33
N SER A 53 0.57 8.34 19.41
CA SER A 53 -0.85 8.10 19.16
C SER A 53 -1.14 6.67 18.67
N LYS A 54 -2.44 6.32 18.60
CA LYS A 54 -2.87 5.05 17.98
C LYS A 54 -2.72 5.09 16.47
N GLU A 55 -2.78 6.29 15.92
CA GLU A 55 -2.64 6.54 14.50
C GLU A 55 -1.20 6.25 14.05
N GLU A 56 -0.19 6.63 14.84
CA GLU A 56 1.21 6.30 14.57
C GLU A 56 1.48 4.78 14.60
N LEU A 57 0.76 4.03 15.45
CA LEU A 57 0.84 2.56 15.45
C LEU A 57 0.32 1.95 14.15
N ILE A 58 -0.76 2.53 13.58
CA ILE A 58 -1.28 2.08 12.29
C ILE A 58 -0.35 2.49 11.15
N GLN A 59 0.21 3.70 11.18
CA GLN A 59 1.19 4.13 10.17
C GLN A 59 2.41 3.20 10.16
N ALA A 60 2.94 2.86 11.34
CA ALA A 60 4.04 1.90 11.45
C ALA A 60 3.68 0.52 10.89
N TYR A 61 2.44 0.08 11.06
CA TYR A 61 1.94 -1.14 10.44
C TYR A 61 1.81 -1.03 8.91
N TYR A 62 1.36 0.11 8.39
CA TYR A 62 1.34 0.34 6.94
C TYR A 62 2.75 0.32 6.35
N ASP A 63 3.73 0.94 7.02
CA ASP A 63 5.13 0.89 6.61
C ASP A 63 5.65 -0.55 6.57
N GLU A 64 5.37 -1.36 7.60
CA GLU A 64 5.74 -2.78 7.63
C GLU A 64 5.09 -3.58 6.48
N LEU A 65 3.81 -3.32 6.18
CA LEU A 65 3.11 -3.93 5.04
C LEU A 65 3.72 -3.51 3.69
N GLN A 66 4.09 -2.24 3.53
CA GLN A 66 4.76 -1.77 2.31
C GLN A 66 6.13 -2.43 2.14
N GLU A 67 6.89 -2.57 3.23
CA GLU A 67 8.17 -3.27 3.22
C GLU A 67 8.00 -4.76 2.90
N GLU A 68 7.01 -5.43 3.50
CA GLU A 68 6.68 -6.82 3.17
C GLU A 68 6.30 -6.97 1.69
N HIS A 69 5.46 -6.06 1.18
CA HIS A 69 5.06 -6.03 -0.22
C HIS A 69 6.26 -5.85 -1.16
N ALA A 70 7.13 -4.87 -0.88
CA ALA A 70 8.34 -4.64 -1.67
C ALA A 70 9.27 -5.87 -1.63
N ARG A 71 9.43 -6.51 -0.46
CA ARG A 71 10.22 -7.73 -0.32
C ARG A 71 9.68 -8.88 -1.16
N ALA A 72 8.36 -9.08 -1.18
CA ALA A 72 7.67 -10.10 -1.96
C ALA A 72 7.78 -9.85 -3.49
N CYS A 73 7.92 -8.60 -3.91
CA CYS A 73 8.04 -8.24 -5.32
C CYS A 73 9.43 -8.47 -5.93
N ARG A 74 10.48 -8.59 -5.11
CA ARG A 74 11.88 -8.63 -5.61
C ARG A 74 12.13 -9.71 -6.66
N GLU A 75 11.62 -10.91 -6.42
CA GLU A 75 11.85 -12.04 -7.33
C GLU A 75 11.19 -11.81 -8.69
N VAL A 76 9.93 -11.37 -8.70
CA VAL A 76 9.20 -11.13 -9.95
C VAL A 76 9.78 -9.93 -10.72
N LEU A 77 10.19 -8.87 -10.02
CA LEU A 77 10.83 -7.71 -10.65
C LEU A 77 12.26 -8.00 -11.14
N ALA A 78 12.93 -9.00 -10.60
CA ALA A 78 14.23 -9.46 -11.13
C ALA A 78 14.07 -10.32 -12.39
N LYS A 79 13.02 -11.15 -12.46
CA LYS A 79 12.82 -12.13 -13.54
C LYS A 79 12.08 -11.55 -14.74
N GLU A 80 10.98 -10.83 -14.51
CA GLU A 80 10.07 -10.40 -15.57
C GLU A 80 10.56 -9.10 -16.23
N ARG A 81 10.49 -9.05 -17.56
CA ARG A 81 10.86 -7.85 -18.35
C ARG A 81 9.66 -7.20 -19.02
N ASP A 82 8.56 -7.90 -19.20
CA ASP A 82 7.37 -7.33 -19.81
C ASP A 82 6.50 -6.63 -18.76
N PHE A 83 5.82 -5.57 -19.18
CA PHE A 83 5.04 -4.72 -18.28
C PHE A 83 3.91 -5.49 -17.58
N ALA A 84 3.11 -6.25 -18.33
CA ALA A 84 1.97 -6.99 -17.77
C ALA A 84 2.39 -8.03 -16.72
N PRO A 85 3.38 -8.94 -16.96
CA PRO A 85 3.84 -9.86 -15.93
C PRO A 85 4.41 -9.18 -14.69
N ARG A 86 5.20 -8.09 -14.85
CA ARG A 86 5.71 -7.30 -13.72
C ARG A 86 4.57 -6.72 -12.87
N LEU A 87 3.61 -6.05 -13.51
CA LEU A 87 2.46 -5.45 -12.83
C LEU A 87 1.58 -6.51 -12.16
N LEU A 88 1.32 -7.63 -12.85
CA LEU A 88 0.55 -8.76 -12.30
C LEU A 88 1.22 -9.32 -11.05
N GLY A 89 2.54 -9.56 -11.10
CA GLY A 89 3.31 -10.05 -9.97
C GLY A 89 3.27 -9.11 -8.78
N VAL A 90 3.48 -7.81 -9.01
CA VAL A 90 3.42 -6.80 -7.95
C VAL A 90 2.03 -6.71 -7.33
N LEU A 91 0.96 -6.72 -8.13
CA LEU A 91 -0.40 -6.65 -7.59
C LEU A 91 -0.81 -7.92 -6.86
N ARG A 92 -0.42 -9.11 -7.36
CA ARG A 92 -0.65 -10.37 -6.66
C ARG A 92 0.09 -10.40 -5.32
N ALA A 93 1.37 -10.03 -5.30
CA ALA A 93 2.14 -9.93 -4.07
C ALA A 93 1.49 -8.99 -3.05
N ARG A 94 0.85 -7.89 -3.49
CA ARG A 94 0.07 -7.03 -2.59
C ARG A 94 -1.13 -7.76 -1.99
N VAL A 95 -1.91 -8.45 -2.83
CA VAL A 95 -3.08 -9.18 -2.33
C VAL A 95 -2.64 -10.27 -1.35
N ASP A 96 -1.55 -10.99 -1.65
CA ASP A 96 -1.00 -12.04 -0.79
C ASP A 96 -0.59 -11.50 0.60
N THR A 97 0.08 -10.35 0.67
CA THR A 97 0.46 -9.74 1.95
C THR A 97 -0.73 -9.18 2.72
N MET A 98 -1.81 -8.78 2.03
CA MET A 98 -2.99 -8.20 2.66
C MET A 98 -4.00 -9.23 3.16
N VAL A 99 -4.18 -10.35 2.45
CA VAL A 99 -5.21 -11.38 2.75
C VAL A 99 -5.25 -11.82 4.23
N PRO A 100 -4.12 -12.06 4.93
CA PRO A 100 -4.14 -12.40 6.36
C PRO A 100 -4.85 -11.36 7.25
N TYR A 101 -4.94 -10.11 6.78
CA TYR A 101 -5.48 -8.98 7.49
C TYR A 101 -6.89 -8.57 7.04
N HIS A 102 -7.53 -9.33 6.14
CA HIS A 102 -8.85 -8.99 5.58
C HIS A 102 -9.93 -8.74 6.65
N ALA A 103 -9.99 -9.60 7.68
CA ALA A 103 -10.96 -9.46 8.77
C ALA A 103 -10.75 -8.18 9.60
N PHE A 104 -9.51 -7.72 9.72
CA PHE A 104 -9.18 -6.46 10.37
C PHE A 104 -9.51 -5.27 9.46
N ALA A 105 -9.10 -5.33 8.19
CA ALA A 105 -9.30 -4.27 7.22
C ALA A 105 -10.79 -3.90 7.05
N GLY A 106 -11.69 -4.87 6.98
CA GLY A 106 -13.14 -4.59 6.89
C GLY A 106 -13.69 -3.75 8.06
N LYS A 107 -13.18 -3.96 9.28
CA LYS A 107 -13.57 -3.18 10.47
C LYS A 107 -12.86 -1.82 10.54
N PHE A 108 -11.66 -1.76 10.00
CA PHE A 108 -10.79 -0.60 10.07
C PHE A 108 -11.03 0.40 8.92
N PHE A 109 -11.56 -0.06 7.79
CA PHE A 109 -11.71 0.70 6.56
C PHE A 109 -12.41 2.06 6.75
N LYS A 110 -13.43 2.14 7.61
CA LYS A 110 -14.13 3.40 7.89
C LYS A 110 -13.20 4.51 8.40
N PHE A 111 -12.15 4.17 9.16
CA PHE A 111 -11.18 5.13 9.69
C PHE A 111 -10.14 5.52 8.64
N ALA A 112 -9.77 4.60 7.75
CA ALA A 112 -8.86 4.87 6.64
C ALA A 112 -9.54 5.63 5.49
N ALA A 113 -10.86 5.48 5.33
CA ALA A 113 -11.64 6.14 4.29
C ALA A 113 -12.11 7.55 4.68
N GLU A 114 -12.02 7.91 5.97
CA GLU A 114 -12.39 9.24 6.44
C GLU A 114 -11.42 10.30 5.86
N PRO A 115 -11.91 11.34 5.15
CA PRO A 115 -11.04 12.30 4.47
C PRO A 115 -10.11 13.08 5.40
N THR A 116 -10.54 13.35 6.63
CA THR A 116 -9.80 14.10 7.64
C THR A 116 -8.92 13.21 8.51
N SER A 117 -8.93 11.90 8.29
CA SER A 117 -8.14 10.96 9.09
C SER A 117 -6.68 10.97 8.64
N PRO A 118 -5.70 11.03 9.57
CA PRO A 118 -4.29 10.89 9.24
C PRO A 118 -3.96 9.48 8.70
N LEU A 119 -4.87 8.51 8.87
CA LEU A 119 -4.76 7.13 8.39
C LEU A 119 -5.20 6.95 6.94
N ASN A 120 -5.72 8.02 6.34
CA ASN A 120 -6.09 8.02 4.94
C ASN A 120 -4.84 7.91 4.06
N PRO A 121 -4.79 7.01 3.06
CA PRO A 121 -3.63 6.90 2.15
C PRO A 121 -3.31 8.19 1.37
N PHE A 122 -4.25 9.12 1.29
CA PHE A 122 -4.10 10.43 0.66
C PHE A 122 -3.71 11.55 1.63
N SER A 123 -3.63 11.28 2.95
CA SER A 123 -3.23 12.27 3.96
C SER A 123 -1.77 12.73 3.78
N ALA A 124 -1.42 13.82 4.46
CA ALA A 124 -0.04 14.30 4.49
C ALA A 124 0.87 13.32 5.26
N GLU A 125 0.35 12.72 6.33
CA GLU A 125 1.03 11.75 7.19
C GLU A 125 1.37 10.46 6.44
N ALA A 126 0.51 10.04 5.50
CA ALA A 126 0.76 8.88 4.64
C ALA A 126 1.81 9.18 3.54
N GLY A 127 2.28 10.41 3.40
CA GLY A 127 3.21 10.85 2.35
C GLY A 127 4.45 9.96 2.14
N PRO A 128 5.20 9.60 3.19
CA PRO A 128 6.35 8.70 3.08
C PRO A 128 5.96 7.30 2.57
N SER A 129 4.93 6.72 3.16
CA SER A 129 4.40 5.39 2.84
C SER A 129 3.88 5.34 1.39
N ARG A 130 3.13 6.37 0.97
CA ARG A 130 2.69 6.57 -0.42
C ARG A 130 3.86 6.69 -1.38
N SER A 131 4.87 7.50 -1.04
CA SER A 131 6.06 7.68 -1.87
C SER A 131 6.82 6.37 -2.09
N ALA A 132 6.94 5.55 -1.05
CA ALA A 132 7.54 4.22 -1.16
C ALA A 132 6.71 3.29 -2.05
N ALA A 133 5.38 3.27 -1.89
CA ALA A 133 4.49 2.48 -2.73
C ALA A 133 4.53 2.92 -4.21
N VAL A 134 4.57 4.23 -4.49
CA VAL A 134 4.72 4.78 -5.85
C VAL A 134 6.09 4.44 -6.45
N ALA A 135 7.16 4.45 -5.64
CA ALA A 135 8.49 4.05 -6.08
C ALA A 135 8.53 2.58 -6.55
N LEU A 136 7.80 1.68 -5.91
CA LEU A 136 7.68 0.29 -6.36
C LEU A 136 7.03 0.18 -7.75
N TYR A 137 6.01 1.01 -8.04
CA TYR A 137 5.44 1.07 -9.39
C TYR A 137 6.35 1.73 -10.41
N ARG A 138 7.17 2.68 -9.98
CA ARG A 138 8.21 3.23 -10.84
C ARG A 138 9.19 2.13 -11.25
N GLU A 139 9.59 1.25 -10.32
CA GLU A 139 10.41 0.09 -10.64
C GLU A 139 9.72 -0.88 -11.63
N VAL A 140 8.40 -1.09 -11.49
CA VAL A 140 7.61 -1.87 -12.48
C VAL A 140 7.77 -1.28 -13.87
N VAL A 141 7.55 0.04 -14.02
CA VAL A 141 7.57 0.75 -15.31
C VAL A 141 8.99 0.81 -15.88
N ASP A 142 9.96 1.28 -15.11
CA ASP A 142 11.32 1.54 -15.58
C ASP A 142 12.07 0.25 -15.91
N GLY A 143 11.80 -0.83 -15.18
CA GLY A 143 12.37 -2.16 -15.43
C GLY A 143 11.66 -2.94 -16.54
N SER A 144 10.64 -2.37 -17.19
CA SER A 144 9.87 -3.04 -18.24
C SER A 144 10.31 -2.68 -19.67
N SER A 145 9.98 -3.56 -20.62
CA SER A 145 10.15 -3.37 -22.06
C SER A 145 9.18 -2.36 -22.69
N LEU A 146 8.36 -1.69 -21.87
CA LEU A 146 7.26 -0.81 -22.30
C LEU A 146 7.75 0.41 -23.07
N LYS A 147 7.17 0.68 -24.25
CA LYS A 147 7.53 1.83 -25.09
C LYS A 147 6.38 2.85 -25.13
N ILE A 148 6.52 3.91 -24.34
CA ILE A 148 5.56 5.02 -24.20
C ILE A 148 6.29 6.36 -24.14
N ASP A 149 5.55 7.46 -24.30
CA ASP A 149 6.07 8.83 -24.16
C ASP A 149 6.64 9.10 -22.75
N ASP A 150 7.73 9.86 -22.66
CA ASP A 150 8.43 10.12 -21.40
C ASP A 150 7.56 10.90 -20.39
N GLY A 151 6.74 11.84 -20.87
CA GLY A 151 5.84 12.60 -20.02
C GLY A 151 4.78 11.68 -19.40
N PHE A 152 4.21 10.77 -20.18
CA PHE A 152 3.27 9.78 -19.66
C PHE A 152 3.95 8.74 -18.76
N ARG A 153 5.17 8.33 -19.10
CA ARG A 153 5.98 7.39 -18.31
C ARG A 153 6.24 7.92 -16.90
N GLN A 154 6.48 9.22 -16.74
CA GLN A 154 6.70 9.85 -15.43
C GLN A 154 5.48 9.80 -14.51
N GLU A 155 4.27 9.92 -15.08
CA GLU A 155 3.02 9.93 -14.30
C GLU A 155 2.40 8.54 -14.13
N LEU A 156 2.77 7.56 -14.95
CA LEU A 156 2.22 6.20 -14.89
C LEU A 156 2.35 5.53 -13.51
N PRO A 157 3.45 5.65 -12.74
CA PRO A 157 3.55 5.06 -11.41
C PRO A 157 2.45 5.52 -10.44
N GLU A 158 2.08 6.80 -10.49
CA GLU A 158 1.01 7.36 -9.66
C GLU A 158 -0.35 6.75 -10.04
N LEU A 159 -0.63 6.65 -11.35
CA LEU A 159 -1.85 6.03 -11.85
C LEU A 159 -1.96 4.55 -11.47
N LEU A 160 -0.84 3.83 -11.51
CA LEU A 160 -0.80 2.42 -11.09
C LEU A 160 -1.01 2.27 -9.59
N TRP A 161 -0.50 3.21 -8.79
CA TRP A 161 -0.78 3.27 -7.37
C TRP A 161 -2.28 3.53 -7.11
N ILE A 162 -2.88 4.53 -7.77
CA ILE A 162 -4.33 4.80 -7.68
C ILE A 162 -5.16 3.59 -8.10
N TYR A 163 -4.83 2.96 -9.22
CA TYR A 163 -5.44 1.72 -9.68
C TYR A 163 -5.38 0.63 -8.60
N SER A 164 -4.26 0.51 -7.91
CA SER A 164 -4.13 -0.44 -6.81
C SER A 164 -4.93 -0.09 -5.57
N MET A 165 -5.16 1.20 -5.29
CA MET A 165 -6.10 1.60 -4.23
C MET A 165 -7.53 1.17 -4.58
N GLY A 166 -7.91 1.19 -5.86
CA GLY A 166 -9.16 0.58 -6.34
C GLY A 166 -9.23 -0.93 -6.07
N ILE A 167 -8.11 -1.64 -6.23
CA ILE A 167 -8.02 -3.07 -5.89
C ILE A 167 -8.12 -3.28 -4.37
N VAL A 168 -7.43 -2.47 -3.56
CA VAL A 168 -7.52 -2.52 -2.09
C VAL A 168 -8.96 -2.29 -1.63
N LEU A 169 -9.64 -1.29 -2.21
CA LEU A 169 -11.03 -1.00 -1.93
C LEU A 169 -11.92 -2.20 -2.25
N TYR A 170 -11.78 -2.79 -3.44
CA TYR A 170 -12.55 -3.98 -3.81
C TYR A 170 -12.25 -5.16 -2.87
N TRP A 171 -10.98 -5.36 -2.53
CA TRP A 171 -10.52 -6.42 -1.64
C TRP A 171 -11.15 -6.35 -0.25
N VAL A 172 -11.26 -5.15 0.34
CA VAL A 172 -11.94 -4.95 1.64
C VAL A 172 -13.39 -5.47 1.62
N HIS A 173 -14.04 -5.45 0.45
CA HIS A 173 -15.42 -5.88 0.26
C HIS A 173 -15.54 -7.29 -0.32
N ASP A 174 -14.44 -7.98 -0.60
CA ASP A 174 -14.47 -9.30 -1.22
C ASP A 174 -14.76 -10.42 -0.21
N SER A 175 -16.03 -10.77 -0.09
CA SER A 175 -16.50 -11.86 0.76
C SER A 175 -16.28 -13.27 0.19
N SER A 176 -15.64 -13.40 -0.98
CA SER A 176 -15.38 -14.71 -1.56
C SER A 176 -14.27 -15.46 -0.79
N PRO A 177 -14.38 -16.79 -0.60
CA PRO A 177 -13.33 -17.60 0.01
C PRO A 177 -11.93 -17.29 -0.54
N GLY A 178 -11.01 -16.93 0.37
CA GLY A 178 -9.63 -16.55 0.06
C GLY A 178 -9.48 -15.29 -0.78
N CYS A 179 -10.49 -14.40 -0.81
CA CYS A 179 -10.51 -13.20 -1.65
C CYS A 179 -10.31 -13.51 -3.15
N ARG A 180 -10.81 -14.66 -3.62
CA ARG A 180 -10.61 -15.12 -5.01
C ARG A 180 -11.10 -14.13 -6.07
N LYS A 181 -12.11 -13.30 -5.78
CA LYS A 181 -12.60 -12.30 -6.75
C LYS A 181 -11.63 -11.14 -6.90
N THR A 182 -10.91 -10.78 -5.84
CA THR A 182 -9.81 -9.81 -5.90
C THR A 182 -8.68 -10.31 -6.80
N TYR A 183 -8.26 -11.57 -6.66
CA TYR A 183 -7.27 -12.17 -7.56
C TYR A 183 -7.76 -12.17 -9.01
N LEU A 184 -9.02 -12.57 -9.24
CA LEU A 184 -9.63 -12.52 -10.56
C LEU A 184 -9.68 -11.09 -11.12
N LEU A 185 -9.99 -10.09 -10.31
CA LEU A 185 -9.99 -8.69 -10.72
C LEU A 185 -8.60 -8.33 -11.26
N VAL A 186 -7.54 -8.53 -10.46
CA VAL A 186 -6.15 -8.27 -10.85
C VAL A 186 -5.79 -8.99 -12.15
N GLU A 187 -6.05 -10.30 -12.24
CA GLU A 187 -5.73 -11.11 -13.43
C GLU A 187 -6.43 -10.64 -14.70
N ARG A 188 -7.65 -10.11 -14.59
CA ARG A 188 -8.46 -9.67 -15.74
C ARG A 188 -8.18 -8.23 -16.14
N THR A 189 -7.85 -7.36 -15.20
CA THR A 189 -7.61 -5.94 -15.49
C THR A 189 -6.19 -5.65 -15.93
N VAL A 190 -5.17 -6.39 -15.46
CA VAL A 190 -3.78 -6.14 -15.87
C VAL A 190 -3.57 -6.20 -17.39
N PRO A 191 -4.07 -7.21 -18.14
CA PRO A 191 -3.96 -7.22 -19.60
C PRO A 191 -4.71 -6.09 -20.30
N LEU A 192 -5.73 -5.49 -19.65
CA LEU A 192 -6.43 -4.32 -20.17
C LEU A 192 -5.59 -3.05 -19.96
N VAL A 193 -5.02 -2.90 -18.77
CA VAL A 193 -4.10 -1.80 -18.44
C VAL A 193 -2.90 -1.82 -19.38
N ASP A 194 -2.27 -2.98 -19.60
CA ASP A 194 -1.16 -3.12 -20.54
C ASP A 194 -1.51 -2.69 -21.98
N ARG A 195 -2.70 -3.09 -22.47
CA ARG A 195 -3.19 -2.64 -23.77
C ARG A 195 -3.44 -1.14 -23.82
N MET A 196 -4.08 -0.56 -22.81
CA MET A 196 -4.35 0.88 -22.72
C MET A 196 -3.04 1.69 -22.70
N VAL A 197 -2.09 1.28 -21.87
CA VAL A 197 -0.77 1.90 -21.77
C VAL A 197 0.00 1.74 -23.08
N SER A 198 -0.04 0.56 -23.72
CA SER A 198 0.61 0.34 -25.02
C SER A 198 0.00 1.16 -26.15
N MET A 199 -1.31 1.43 -26.13
CA MET A 199 -1.99 2.29 -27.11
C MET A 199 -1.62 3.77 -26.99
N SER A 200 -1.11 4.21 -25.83
CA SER A 200 -0.67 5.59 -25.59
C SER A 200 0.37 6.09 -26.60
N ARG A 201 1.15 5.19 -27.20
CA ARG A 201 2.16 5.52 -28.22
C ARG A 201 1.56 5.81 -29.59
N LEU A 202 0.30 5.40 -29.83
CA LEU A 202 -0.35 5.57 -31.13
C LEU A 202 -0.64 7.05 -31.37
N PRO A 203 -0.45 7.56 -32.61
CA PRO A 203 -0.63 8.99 -32.91
C PRO A 203 -1.97 9.57 -32.45
N GLY A 204 -3.06 8.81 -32.58
CA GLY A 204 -4.41 9.25 -32.18
C GLY A 204 -4.63 9.37 -30.67
N PHE A 205 -3.75 8.83 -29.84
CA PHE A 205 -3.89 8.81 -28.37
C PHE A 205 -2.98 9.83 -27.66
N LYS A 206 -2.03 10.46 -28.37
CA LYS A 206 -1.08 11.42 -27.78
C LYS A 206 -1.74 12.65 -27.15
N SER A 207 -2.87 13.10 -27.69
CA SER A 207 -3.62 14.22 -27.09
C SER A 207 -4.22 13.83 -25.74
N VAL A 208 -4.81 12.64 -25.67
CA VAL A 208 -5.43 12.08 -24.46
C VAL A 208 -4.38 11.88 -23.37
N THR A 209 -3.22 11.31 -23.70
CA THR A 209 -2.14 11.10 -22.73
C THR A 209 -1.61 12.41 -22.19
N ARG A 210 -1.46 13.44 -23.04
CA ARG A 210 -1.02 14.77 -22.61
C ARG A 210 -2.03 15.45 -21.70
N GLN A 211 -3.32 15.36 -22.00
CA GLN A 211 -4.40 15.87 -21.14
C GLN A 211 -4.38 15.15 -19.79
N LEU A 212 -4.25 13.83 -19.79
CA LEU A 212 -4.19 13.02 -18.58
C LEU A 212 -2.98 13.42 -17.70
N VAL A 213 -1.80 13.62 -18.31
CA VAL A 213 -0.61 14.13 -17.61
C VAL A 213 -0.87 15.51 -17.01
N GLY A 214 -1.54 16.41 -17.75
CA GLY A 214 -1.93 17.74 -17.24
C GLY A 214 -2.81 17.64 -16.00
N ILE A 215 -3.87 16.83 -16.07
CA ILE A 215 -4.80 16.60 -14.95
C ILE A 215 -4.07 16.04 -13.72
N ILE A 216 -3.19 15.05 -13.89
CA ILE A 216 -2.47 14.45 -12.76
C ILE A 216 -1.60 15.48 -12.05
N ARG A 217 -0.96 16.38 -12.80
CA ARG A 217 -0.13 17.45 -12.23
C ARG A 217 -0.98 18.47 -11.49
N GLU A 218 -2.09 18.91 -12.09
CA GLU A 218 -3.03 19.84 -11.46
C GLU A 218 -3.65 19.27 -10.17
N VAL A 219 -3.91 17.97 -10.11
CA VAL A 219 -4.47 17.32 -8.90
C VAL A 219 -3.43 17.13 -7.79
N ARG A 220 -2.13 17.20 -8.13
CA ARG A 220 -1.03 17.02 -7.16
C ARG A 220 -0.66 18.33 -6.44
N ASP A 221 -0.84 19.46 -7.10
CA ASP A 221 -0.55 20.82 -6.58
C ASP A 221 -1.68 21.33 -5.67
#